data_AF-A0A8X6RI84-F1
#
_entry.id   AF-A0A8X6RI84-F1
#
_cell.length_a   1.000
_cell.length_b   1.000
_cell.length_c   1.000
_cell.angle_alpha   90.00
_cell.angle_beta   90.00
_cell.angle_gamma   90.00
#
_symmetry.space_group_name_H-M   'P 1'
#
loop_
_entity.id
_entity.type
_entity.pdbx_description
1 polymer ?
#
loop_
_entity_poly.entity_id
_entity_poly.type
_entity_poly.pdbx_seq_one_letter_code
_entity_poly.pdbx_strand_id
1 'polypeptide(L)'
;MIKFREHPYAFTADVKMMYRMILIHESQQPLLRILWKESPEDPVKTFEMKNSHIWHVEKDSYTKRCVLSIIARLFNPLGLLGPVVARAKIFMQSLWSLKIDWIDELPSERAKEWHRFLEDFNSVRSICIGRCIVHPQATRVEFHGFADASEKCYGAVIYCHSQSPDGATTVNLVTSKSRVAPVKSVTMPRLELCAAVLLAKLMKRVETALQMKTPPVYLWSDSTIVLAWIQKEPITCLKPSWQIELPQSNT
;
A
#
# COMPACT_ATOMS: atom_id res chain seq x y z
N MET A 1 20.08 -28.52 10.95
CA MET A 1 20.05 -27.24 10.21
C MET A 1 19.45 -27.49 8.83
N ILE A 2 18.13 -27.44 8.69
CA ILE A 2 17.41 -28.07 7.59
C ILE A 2 16.77 -27.02 6.66
N LYS A 3 17.26 -27.04 5.40
CA LYS A 3 16.58 -26.74 4.12
C LYS A 3 15.71 -25.47 4.01
N PHE A 4 16.37 -24.31 4.00
CA PHE A 4 15.76 -23.03 3.61
C PHE A 4 16.15 -22.64 2.17
N ARG A 5 15.89 -23.48 1.16
CA ARG A 5 16.12 -23.14 -0.27
C ARG A 5 15.28 -24.00 -1.22
N GLU A 6 14.03 -23.63 -1.50
CA GLU A 6 13.29 -24.20 -2.65
C GLU A 6 12.48 -23.20 -3.50
N HIS A 7 12.50 -21.87 -3.25
CA HIS A 7 11.75 -20.92 -4.10
C HIS A 7 12.53 -19.64 -4.49
N PRO A 8 12.29 -19.08 -5.71
CA PRO A 8 13.04 -17.96 -6.28
C PRO A 8 12.71 -16.56 -5.73
N TYR A 9 11.75 -16.43 -4.81
CA TYR A 9 11.45 -15.16 -4.13
C TYR A 9 11.29 -15.39 -2.63
N ALA A 10 12.11 -14.71 -1.83
CA ALA A 10 11.95 -14.62 -0.38
C ALA A 10 11.26 -13.30 -0.02
N PHE A 11 10.06 -13.38 0.57
CA PHE A 11 9.49 -12.24 1.26
C PHE A 11 10.04 -12.22 2.69
N THR A 12 10.96 -11.30 2.97
CA THR A 12 11.31 -10.97 4.35
C THR A 12 10.42 -9.80 4.77
N ALA A 13 9.45 -10.07 5.62
CA ALA A 13 8.75 -9.06 6.38
C ALA A 13 8.76 -9.53 7.83
N ASP A 14 8.95 -8.62 8.78
CA ASP A 14 8.86 -8.93 10.20
C ASP A 14 7.40 -9.25 10.55
N VAL A 15 7.04 -10.53 10.36
CA VAL A 15 5.71 -11.08 10.61
C VAL A 15 5.27 -10.85 12.06
N LYS A 16 6.21 -10.71 13.01
CA LYS A 16 5.92 -10.49 14.43
C LYS A 16 5.23 -9.14 14.68
N MET A 17 5.51 -8.13 13.85
CA MET A 17 4.86 -6.82 13.94
C MET A 17 3.55 -6.74 13.13
N MET A 18 3.38 -7.60 12.13
CA MET A 18 2.20 -7.63 11.24
C MET A 18 0.92 -8.08 11.96
N TYR A 19 1.00 -9.13 12.79
CA TYR A 19 -0.15 -9.63 13.56
C TYR A 19 -0.70 -8.62 14.57
N ARG A 20 0.08 -7.59 14.93
CA ARG A 20 -0.26 -6.59 15.95
C ARG A 20 -1.19 -5.49 15.43
N MET A 21 -1.53 -5.48 14.15
CA MET A 21 -2.17 -4.34 13.49
C MET A 21 -3.59 -4.57 12.97
N ILE A 22 -4.12 -5.77 13.15
CA ILE A 22 -5.54 -6.06 12.90
C ILE A 22 -6.20 -6.19 14.27
N LEU A 23 -7.23 -5.39 14.52
CA LEU A 23 -8.07 -5.59 15.70
C LEU A 23 -8.80 -6.92 15.49
N ILE A 24 -8.41 -7.94 16.26
CA ILE A 24 -9.04 -9.25 16.19
C ILE A 24 -10.33 -9.15 16.99
N HIS A 25 -11.45 -9.38 16.30
CA HIS A 25 -12.76 -9.46 16.95
C HIS A 25 -12.69 -10.42 18.14
N GLU A 26 -13.29 -10.06 19.29
CA GLU A 26 -13.11 -10.80 20.54
C GLU A 26 -13.42 -12.31 20.39
N SER A 27 -14.46 -12.65 19.63
CA SER A 27 -14.82 -14.05 19.35
C SER A 27 -13.74 -14.85 18.58
N GLN A 28 -12.79 -14.17 17.94
CA GLN A 28 -11.72 -14.77 17.14
C GLN A 28 -10.36 -14.75 17.87
N GLN A 29 -10.22 -14.04 18.99
CA GLN A 29 -8.97 -13.97 19.75
C GLN A 29 -8.48 -15.34 20.28
N PRO A 30 -9.37 -16.25 20.75
CA PRO A 30 -8.95 -17.60 21.16
C PRO A 30 -8.35 -18.44 20.02
N LEU A 31 -8.69 -18.14 18.77
CA LEU A 31 -8.17 -18.85 17.59
C LEU A 31 -6.70 -18.49 17.28
N LEU A 32 -6.18 -17.42 17.90
CA LEU A 32 -4.81 -16.92 17.70
C LEU A 32 -3.96 -17.07 18.98
N ARG A 33 -4.28 -18.05 19.82
CA ARG A 33 -3.49 -18.41 21.01
C ARG A 33 -2.09 -18.88 20.61
N ILE A 34 -1.09 -18.35 21.30
CA ILE A 34 0.29 -18.84 21.22
C ILE A 34 0.54 -19.67 22.46
N LEU A 35 0.79 -20.97 22.25
CA LEU A 35 1.27 -21.87 23.29
C LEU A 35 2.80 -21.77 23.33
N TRP A 36 3.36 -21.54 24.51
CA TRP A 36 4.79 -21.37 24.70
C TRP A 36 5.29 -22.14 25.91
N LYS A 37 6.47 -22.74 25.76
CA LYS A 37 7.24 -23.36 26.83
C LYS A 37 8.67 -22.81 26.74
N GLU A 38 9.24 -22.38 27.86
CA GLU A 38 10.64 -21.93 27.89
C GLU A 38 11.59 -23.13 27.97
N SER A 39 11.19 -24.17 28.72
CA SER A 39 11.84 -25.48 28.75
C SER A 39 10.80 -26.61 28.62
N PRO A 40 11.18 -27.82 28.16
CA PRO A 40 10.25 -28.94 27.99
C PRO A 40 9.47 -29.30 29.27
N GLU A 41 10.09 -29.12 30.42
CA GLU A 41 9.57 -29.41 31.76
C GLU A 41 8.60 -28.35 32.28
N ASP A 42 8.63 -27.15 31.69
CA ASP A 42 7.75 -26.05 32.11
C ASP A 42 6.29 -26.30 31.72
N PRO A 43 5.33 -25.81 32.53
CA PRO A 43 3.93 -25.79 32.15
C PRO A 43 3.72 -24.91 30.91
N VAL A 44 2.79 -25.32 30.03
CA VAL A 44 2.46 -24.57 28.81
C VAL A 44 1.87 -23.21 29.20
N LYS A 45 2.56 -22.13 28.83
CA LYS A 45 2.02 -20.76 28.92
C LYS A 45 1.15 -20.52 27.70
N THR A 46 -0.07 -20.02 27.91
CA THR A 46 -0.98 -19.63 26.82
C THR A 46 -1.02 -18.11 26.75
N PHE A 47 -0.60 -17.55 25.62
CA PHE A 47 -0.66 -16.13 25.35
C PHE A 47 -1.78 -15.85 24.35
N GLU A 48 -2.68 -14.94 24.71
CA GLU A 48 -3.75 -14.45 23.84
C GLU A 48 -3.41 -13.04 23.36
N MET A 49 -3.65 -12.80 22.07
CA MET A 49 -3.38 -11.52 21.45
C MET A 49 -4.54 -10.54 21.67
N LYS A 50 -4.50 -9.78 22.78
CA LYS A 50 -5.60 -8.92 23.26
C LYS A 50 -5.73 -7.53 22.61
N ASN A 51 -5.13 -7.32 21.43
CA ASN A 51 -4.82 -6.02 20.81
C ASN A 51 -3.46 -5.45 21.21
N SER A 52 -2.82 -4.82 20.22
CA SER A 52 -1.63 -4.01 20.46
C SER A 52 -2.06 -2.54 20.57
N HIS A 53 -2.16 -2.03 21.79
CA HIS A 53 -2.08 -0.60 22.02
C HIS A 53 -0.65 -0.18 21.70
N ILE A 54 -0.40 0.21 20.46
CA ILE A 54 0.96 0.56 19.99
C ILE A 54 1.08 2.02 19.55
N TRP A 55 -0.04 2.73 19.42
CA TRP A 55 -0.01 4.13 18.95
C TRP A 55 0.04 5.17 20.06
N HIS A 56 -0.12 4.79 21.32
CA HIS A 56 0.27 5.65 22.43
C HIS A 56 1.74 5.43 22.73
N VAL A 57 2.59 6.08 21.95
CA VAL A 57 3.91 6.45 22.42
C VAL A 57 3.83 7.96 22.62
N GLU A 58 3.34 8.38 23.79
CA GLU A 58 3.76 9.65 24.36
C GLU A 58 5.29 9.56 24.45
N LYS A 59 5.94 10.14 23.44
CA LYS A 59 7.38 10.21 23.34
C LYS A 59 7.71 11.67 23.26
N ASP A 60 8.55 12.14 24.18
CA ASP A 60 8.98 13.54 24.22
C ASP A 60 9.70 13.95 22.91
N SER A 61 10.29 12.97 22.21
CA SER A 61 10.93 13.18 20.92
C SER A 61 10.75 11.97 19.99
N TYR A 62 10.69 12.26 18.68
CA TYR A 62 10.72 11.27 17.62
C TYR A 62 12.06 11.36 16.88
N THR A 63 12.50 10.23 16.30
CA THR A 63 13.65 10.18 15.39
C THR A 63 13.21 9.66 14.03
N LYS A 64 14.00 9.87 12.97
CA LYS A 64 13.68 9.33 11.64
C LYS A 64 13.52 7.81 11.65
N ARG A 65 14.36 7.11 12.43
CA ARG A 65 14.26 5.66 12.62
C ARG A 65 12.91 5.26 13.25
N CYS A 66 12.45 6.03 14.24
CA CYS A 66 11.15 5.78 14.88
C CYS A 66 9.99 5.95 13.90
N VAL A 67 9.98 7.04 13.13
CA VAL A 67 8.97 7.31 12.10
C VAL A 67 8.93 6.19 11.07
N LEU A 68 10.08 5.80 10.50
CA LEU A 68 10.12 4.73 9.50
C LEU A 68 9.64 3.40 10.09
N SER A 69 10.03 3.09 11.32
CA SER A 69 9.57 1.88 12.02
C SER A 69 8.05 1.88 12.16
N ILE A 70 7.44 2.99 12.53
CA ILE A 70 5.97 3.13 12.60
C ILE A 70 5.34 2.92 11.22
N ILE A 71 5.86 3.57 10.17
CA ILE A 71 5.33 3.42 8.81
C ILE A 71 5.43 1.98 8.32
N ALA A 72 6.56 1.31 8.59
CA ALA A 72 6.78 -0.07 8.19
C ALA A 72 5.83 -1.05 8.88
N ARG A 73 5.31 -0.69 10.06
CA ARG A 73 4.31 -1.49 10.74
C ARG A 73 2.96 -1.43 10.01
N LEU A 74 2.62 -0.31 9.37
CA LEU A 74 1.36 -0.10 8.64
C LEU A 74 1.14 -1.17 7.55
N PHE A 75 0.57 -2.31 7.93
CA PHE A 75 0.31 -3.42 7.04
C PHE A 75 -0.95 -3.15 6.22
N ASN A 76 -0.77 -2.84 4.94
CA ASN A 76 -1.85 -2.46 4.03
C ASN A 76 -1.73 -3.21 2.69
N PRO A 77 -1.88 -4.55 2.69
CA PRO A 77 -1.62 -5.39 1.51
C PRO A 77 -2.54 -5.06 0.33
N LEU A 78 -3.80 -4.72 0.61
CA LEU A 78 -4.81 -4.35 -0.38
C LEU A 78 -4.85 -2.84 -0.67
N GLY A 79 -4.07 -2.03 0.04
CA GLY A 79 -4.08 -0.58 -0.14
C GLY A 79 -5.35 0.11 0.35
N LEU A 80 -6.17 -0.52 1.18
CA LEU A 80 -7.43 0.05 1.69
C LEU A 80 -7.19 1.34 2.50
N LEU A 81 -6.08 1.41 3.23
CA LEU A 81 -5.64 2.63 3.93
C LEU A 81 -4.71 3.51 3.07
N GLY A 82 -4.89 3.47 1.75
CA GLY A 82 -4.02 4.12 0.76
C GLY A 82 -3.68 5.58 1.08
N PRO A 83 -4.67 6.45 1.38
CA PRO A 83 -4.42 7.86 1.72
C PRO A 83 -3.60 8.05 2.99
N VAL A 84 -3.88 7.25 4.03
CA VAL A 84 -3.17 7.32 5.32
C VAL A 84 -1.71 6.91 5.15
N VAL A 85 -1.47 5.81 4.45
CA VAL A 85 -0.12 5.32 4.16
C VAL A 85 0.64 6.29 3.24
N ALA A 86 -0.05 6.93 2.29
CA ALA A 86 0.55 7.94 1.41
C ALA A 86 1.04 9.15 2.22
N ARG A 87 0.19 9.72 3.10
CA ARG A 87 0.57 10.84 3.98
C ARG A 87 1.80 10.50 4.82
N ALA A 88 1.83 9.31 5.41
CA ALA A 88 2.98 8.86 6.21
C ALA A 88 4.27 8.74 5.39
N LYS A 89 4.18 8.18 4.17
CA LYS A 89 5.34 8.07 3.26
C LYS A 89 5.82 9.42 2.73
N ILE A 90 4.92 10.35 2.44
CA ILE A 90 5.26 11.73 2.06
C ILE A 90 5.99 12.43 3.21
N PHE A 91 5.49 12.27 4.43
CA PHE A 91 6.16 12.81 5.61
C PHE A 91 7.58 12.25 5.75
N MET A 92 7.75 10.92 5.62
CA MET A 92 9.07 10.29 5.65
C MET A 92 9.99 10.84 4.54
N GLN A 93 9.47 11.06 3.33
CA GLN A 93 10.22 11.70 2.25
C GLN A 93 10.74 13.08 2.65
N SER A 94 9.89 13.88 3.30
CA SER A 94 10.28 15.23 3.75
C SER A 94 11.41 15.20 4.80
N LEU A 95 11.47 14.17 5.65
CA LEU A 95 12.53 14.02 6.65
C LEU A 95 13.89 13.69 6.02
N TRP A 96 13.91 13.00 4.88
CA TRP A 96 15.15 12.75 4.14
C TRP A 96 15.77 14.05 3.61
N SER A 97 14.95 15.06 3.29
CA SER A 97 15.43 16.36 2.84
C SER A 97 16.06 17.21 3.96
N LEU A 98 15.81 16.90 5.23
CA LEU A 98 16.34 17.64 6.38
C LEU A 98 17.83 17.36 6.68
N LYS A 99 18.44 16.36 6.03
CA LYS A 99 19.85 15.98 6.20
C LYS A 99 20.30 15.68 7.65
N ILE A 100 19.37 15.42 8.57
CA ILE A 100 19.65 14.92 9.93
C ILE A 100 20.03 13.42 9.89
N ASP A 101 20.56 12.83 10.96
CA ASP A 101 20.82 11.38 11.05
C ASP A 101 19.59 10.59 11.51
N TRP A 102 19.64 9.26 11.44
CA TRP A 102 18.59 8.32 11.80
C TRP A 102 18.19 8.35 13.27
N ILE A 103 19.16 8.64 14.14
CA ILE A 103 19.01 8.66 15.60
C ILE A 103 18.77 10.07 16.15
N ASP A 104 18.99 11.10 15.34
CA ASP A 104 18.76 12.48 15.74
C ASP A 104 17.27 12.74 15.98
N GLU A 105 17.02 13.61 16.95
CA GLU A 105 15.68 14.08 17.24
C GLU A 105 15.14 14.93 16.08
N LEU A 106 13.85 14.75 15.78
CA LEU A 106 13.18 15.58 14.80
C LEU A 106 13.07 17.01 15.31
N PRO A 107 13.24 18.03 14.43
CA PRO A 107 12.91 19.41 14.77
C PRO A 107 11.49 19.52 15.32
N SER A 108 11.29 20.40 16.30
CA SER A 108 10.03 20.55 17.04
C SER A 108 8.79 20.62 16.14
N GLU A 109 8.86 21.37 15.04
CA GLU A 109 7.75 21.50 14.09
C GLU A 109 7.41 20.17 13.38
N ARG A 110 8.42 19.38 13.02
CA ARG A 110 8.23 18.05 12.40
C ARG A 110 7.72 17.03 13.41
N ALA A 111 8.20 17.10 14.65
CA ALA A 111 7.70 16.27 15.73
C ALA A 111 6.21 16.54 16.01
N LYS A 112 5.79 17.82 16.07
CA LYS A 112 4.38 18.22 16.21
C LYS A 112 3.51 17.77 15.03
N GLU A 113 4.02 17.86 13.80
CA GLU A 113 3.32 17.39 12.60
C GLU A 113 3.12 15.86 12.64
N TRP A 114 4.16 15.12 13.04
CA TRP A 114 4.09 13.67 13.19
C TRP A 114 3.13 13.25 14.30
N HIS A 115 3.17 13.94 15.44
CA HIS A 115 2.26 13.69 16.55
C HIS A 115 0.79 13.85 16.12
N ARG A 116 0.46 14.95 15.44
CA ARG A 116 -0.88 15.17 14.86
C ARG A 116 -1.30 14.06 13.90
N PHE A 117 -0.38 13.56 13.07
CA PHE A 117 -0.67 12.40 12.21
C PHE A 117 -1.01 11.15 13.03
N LEU A 118 -0.32 10.89 14.14
CA LEU A 118 -0.61 9.74 15.01
C LEU A 118 -1.95 9.90 15.76
N GLU A 119 -2.31 11.11 16.17
CA GLU A 119 -3.62 11.42 16.73
C GLU A 119 -4.74 11.13 15.72
N ASP A 120 -4.62 11.68 14.50
CA ASP A 120 -5.55 11.42 13.40
C ASP A 120 -5.63 9.93 13.06
N PHE A 121 -4.52 9.20 13.17
CA PHE A 121 -4.44 7.78 12.86
C PHE A 121 -5.33 6.93 13.78
N ASN A 122 -5.62 7.38 15.01
CA ASN A 122 -6.53 6.64 15.89
C ASN A 122 -7.94 6.52 15.31
N SER A 123 -8.37 7.48 14.49
CA SER A 123 -9.66 7.45 13.76
C SER A 123 -9.73 6.34 12.72
N VAL A 124 -8.59 5.77 12.28
CA VAL A 124 -8.58 4.61 11.37
C VAL A 124 -9.24 3.39 12.01
N ARG A 125 -9.26 3.30 13.35
CA ARG A 125 -9.86 2.16 14.07
C ARG A 125 -11.37 2.04 13.85
N SER A 126 -12.07 3.12 13.52
CA SER A 126 -13.51 3.10 13.24
C SER A 126 -13.84 2.77 11.78
N ILE A 127 -12.83 2.58 10.91
CA ILE A 127 -13.05 2.25 9.51
C ILE A 127 -13.39 0.76 9.40
N CYS A 128 -14.65 0.47 9.04
CA CYS A 128 -15.13 -0.87 8.74
C CYS A 128 -15.21 -1.04 7.21
N ILE A 129 -14.52 -2.06 6.69
CA ILE A 129 -14.52 -2.38 5.26
C ILE A 129 -15.09 -3.78 5.06
N GLY A 130 -16.15 -3.87 4.25
CA GLY A 130 -16.75 -5.14 3.89
C GLY A 130 -15.75 -6.05 3.18
N ARG A 131 -15.62 -7.30 3.64
CA ARG A 131 -14.72 -8.28 3.01
C ARG A 131 -15.25 -8.79 1.66
N CYS A 132 -16.57 -8.80 1.50
CA CYS A 132 -17.23 -9.25 0.29
C CYS A 132 -17.26 -8.09 -0.71
N ILE A 133 -16.45 -8.21 -1.77
CA ILE A 133 -16.35 -7.16 -2.80
C ILE A 133 -17.46 -7.25 -3.85
N VAL A 134 -17.99 -8.46 -4.09
CA VAL A 134 -19.06 -8.74 -5.06
C VAL A 134 -20.34 -9.04 -4.29
N HIS A 135 -21.47 -8.46 -4.71
CA HIS A 135 -22.74 -8.78 -4.09
C HIS A 135 -23.12 -10.25 -4.35
N PRO A 136 -23.58 -11.04 -3.35
CA PRO A 136 -23.84 -12.49 -3.53
C PRO A 136 -24.88 -12.81 -4.60
N GLN A 137 -25.84 -11.90 -4.81
CA GLN A 137 -26.87 -12.03 -5.83
C GLN A 137 -26.56 -11.17 -7.07
N ALA A 138 -25.30 -10.76 -7.29
CA ALA A 138 -24.96 -9.94 -8.45
C ALA A 138 -25.22 -10.72 -9.75
N THR A 139 -26.02 -10.14 -10.64
CA THR A 139 -26.19 -10.62 -12.02
C THR A 139 -25.17 -9.99 -12.96
N ARG A 140 -24.69 -8.79 -12.62
CA ARG A 140 -23.67 -8.06 -13.36
C ARG A 140 -22.58 -7.57 -12.42
N VAL A 141 -21.33 -7.78 -12.82
CA VAL A 141 -20.14 -7.34 -12.09
C VAL A 141 -19.21 -6.63 -13.06
N GLU A 142 -18.68 -5.49 -12.65
CA GLU A 142 -17.78 -4.65 -13.43
C GLU A 142 -16.67 -4.09 -12.53
N PHE A 143 -15.51 -3.84 -13.11
CA PHE A 143 -14.42 -3.16 -12.40
C PHE A 143 -14.18 -1.77 -12.97
N HIS A 144 -14.14 -0.79 -12.07
CA HIS A 144 -13.86 0.60 -12.39
C HIS A 144 -12.59 1.04 -11.68
N GLY A 145 -11.56 1.30 -12.47
CA GLY A 145 -10.26 1.74 -12.00
C GLY A 145 -10.07 3.23 -12.21
N PHE A 146 -9.61 3.98 -11.22
CA PHE A 146 -9.33 5.42 -11.35
C PHE A 146 -7.86 5.68 -11.06
N ALA A 147 -7.23 6.51 -11.90
CA ALA A 147 -5.84 6.92 -11.76
C ALA A 147 -5.78 8.44 -11.60
N ASP A 148 -4.97 8.89 -10.64
CA ASP A 148 -4.78 10.32 -10.38
C ASP A 148 -3.35 10.59 -9.87
N ALA A 149 -2.87 11.81 -10.08
CA ALA A 149 -1.55 12.25 -9.70
C ALA A 149 -1.54 13.69 -9.15
N SER A 150 -0.60 13.91 -8.23
CA SER A 150 -0.27 15.22 -7.69
C SER A 150 1.25 15.37 -7.63
N GLU A 151 1.72 16.57 -7.32
CA GLU A 151 3.16 16.85 -7.15
C GLU A 151 3.82 16.00 -6.06
N LYS A 152 3.05 15.55 -5.06
CA LYS A 152 3.56 14.81 -3.89
C LYS A 152 3.43 13.29 -4.04
N CYS A 153 2.41 12.82 -4.74
CA CYS A 153 2.16 11.40 -4.94
C CYS A 153 1.23 11.15 -6.11
N TYR A 154 1.26 9.93 -6.63
CA TYR A 154 0.30 9.43 -7.59
C TYR A 154 -0.25 8.08 -7.14
N GLY A 155 -1.46 7.76 -7.60
CA GLY A 155 -2.19 6.61 -7.10
C GLY A 155 -3.19 6.06 -8.10
N ALA A 156 -3.62 4.84 -7.78
CA ALA A 156 -4.66 4.13 -8.51
C ALA A 156 -5.58 3.43 -7.52
N VAL A 157 -6.87 3.40 -7.83
CA VAL A 157 -7.89 2.73 -7.02
C VAL A 157 -8.80 1.91 -7.92
N ILE A 158 -9.25 0.75 -7.47
CA ILE A 158 -10.15 -0.14 -8.21
C ILE A 158 -11.38 -0.42 -7.36
N TYR A 159 -12.55 -0.17 -7.94
CA TYR A 159 -13.85 -0.49 -7.37
C TYR A 159 -14.49 -1.64 -8.14
N CYS A 160 -15.23 -2.47 -7.40
CA CYS A 160 -16.15 -3.46 -7.94
C CYS A 160 -17.55 -2.85 -7.92
N HIS A 161 -18.14 -2.71 -9.10
CA HIS A 161 -19.55 -2.38 -9.27
C HIS A 161 -20.31 -3.69 -9.44
N SER A 162 -21.30 -3.92 -8.58
CA SER A 162 -22.16 -5.10 -8.63
C SER A 162 -23.62 -4.67 -8.65
N GLN A 163 -24.38 -5.23 -9.60
CA GLN A 163 -25.81 -4.99 -9.74
C GLN A 163 -26.57 -6.29 -9.52
N SER A 164 -27.62 -6.24 -8.68
CA SER A 164 -28.52 -7.36 -8.41
C SER A 164 -29.74 -7.38 -9.35
N PRO A 165 -30.49 -8.50 -9.43
CA PRO A 165 -31.63 -8.64 -10.33
C PRO A 165 -32.75 -7.63 -10.08
N ASP A 166 -32.89 -7.16 -8.84
CA ASP A 166 -33.84 -6.11 -8.43
C ASP A 166 -33.39 -4.69 -8.84
N GLY A 167 -32.20 -4.57 -9.46
CA GLY A 167 -31.61 -3.31 -9.89
C GLY A 167 -30.79 -2.60 -8.82
N ALA A 168 -30.68 -3.14 -7.60
CA ALA A 168 -29.86 -2.51 -6.56
C ALA A 168 -28.37 -2.56 -6.94
N THR A 169 -27.68 -1.45 -6.71
CA THR A 169 -26.26 -1.29 -7.05
C THR A 169 -25.43 -1.19 -5.79
N THR A 170 -24.31 -1.92 -5.77
CA THR A 170 -23.29 -1.82 -4.73
C THR A 170 -21.94 -1.52 -5.37
N VAL A 171 -21.18 -0.63 -4.73
CA VAL A 171 -19.83 -0.27 -5.15
C VAL A 171 -18.89 -0.48 -3.98
N ASN A 172 -17.97 -1.42 -4.14
CA ASN A 172 -17.02 -1.78 -3.09
C ASN A 172 -15.59 -1.54 -3.54
N LEU A 173 -14.77 -0.99 -2.64
CA LEU A 173 -13.33 -0.84 -2.88
C LEU A 173 -12.67 -2.22 -2.90
N VAL A 174 -11.99 -2.55 -4.00
CA VAL A 174 -11.26 -3.82 -4.15
C VAL A 174 -9.83 -3.65 -3.64
N THR A 175 -9.12 -2.66 -4.21
CA THR A 175 -7.74 -2.39 -3.85
C THR A 175 -7.35 -0.98 -4.30
N SER A 176 -6.35 -0.40 -3.63
CA SER A 176 -5.68 0.80 -4.12
C SER A 176 -4.16 0.65 -4.05
N LYS A 177 -3.46 1.54 -4.73
CA LYS A 177 -2.01 1.63 -4.63
C LYS A 177 -1.57 3.06 -4.84
N SER A 178 -0.68 3.53 -3.97
CA SER A 178 -0.07 4.85 -4.07
C SER A 178 1.46 4.75 -4.11
N ARG A 179 2.08 5.74 -4.75
CA ARG A 179 3.53 5.94 -4.77
C ARG A 179 3.82 7.41 -4.51
N VAL A 180 4.84 7.68 -3.69
CA VAL A 180 5.32 9.04 -3.47
C VAL A 180 6.02 9.51 -4.75
N ALA A 181 5.76 10.75 -5.15
CA ALA A 181 6.41 11.35 -6.30
C ALA A 181 7.93 11.43 -6.05
N PRO A 182 8.77 11.33 -7.09
CA PRO A 182 10.21 11.49 -6.91
C PRO A 182 10.56 12.87 -6.31
N VAL A 183 11.62 12.93 -5.50
CA VAL A 183 12.10 14.21 -4.93
C VAL A 183 12.57 15.16 -6.04
N LYS A 184 13.16 14.60 -7.10
CA LYS A 184 13.46 15.35 -8.32
C LYS A 184 12.14 15.61 -9.03
N SER A 185 11.85 16.88 -9.31
CA SER A 185 10.61 17.28 -9.96
C SER A 185 10.44 16.58 -11.30
N VAL A 186 9.24 16.04 -11.50
CA VAL A 186 8.77 15.44 -12.74
C VAL A 186 7.53 16.23 -13.15
N THR A 187 7.33 16.40 -14.46
CA THR A 187 6.16 17.15 -14.96
C THR A 187 4.86 16.46 -14.57
N MET A 188 3.80 17.25 -14.34
CA MET A 188 2.48 16.71 -13.98
C MET A 188 1.98 15.64 -14.97
N PRO A 189 2.05 15.85 -16.31
CA PRO A 189 1.60 14.84 -17.26
C PRO A 189 2.35 13.50 -17.17
N ARG A 190 3.63 13.53 -16.78
CA ARG A 190 4.42 12.30 -16.56
C ARG A 190 3.99 11.57 -15.29
N LEU A 191 3.61 12.29 -14.23
CA LEU A 191 3.09 11.70 -13.00
C LEU A 191 1.70 11.10 -13.24
N GLU A 192 0.83 11.79 -13.99
CA GLU A 192 -0.47 11.28 -14.42
C GLU A 192 -0.31 10.00 -15.27
N LEU A 193 0.65 9.99 -16.21
CA LEU A 193 0.97 8.79 -16.99
C LEU A 193 1.47 7.65 -16.09
N CYS A 194 2.28 7.95 -15.06
CA CYS A 194 2.69 6.97 -14.07
C CYS A 194 1.50 6.40 -13.26
N ALA A 195 0.50 7.23 -12.94
CA ALA A 195 -0.74 6.79 -12.30
C ALA A 195 -1.52 5.84 -13.20
N ALA A 196 -1.68 6.17 -14.48
CA ALA A 196 -2.35 5.31 -15.46
C ALA A 196 -1.63 3.95 -15.62
N VAL A 197 -0.30 3.94 -15.71
CA VAL A 197 0.50 2.71 -15.74
C VAL A 197 0.36 1.92 -14.44
N LEU A 198 0.32 2.60 -13.29
CA LEU A 198 0.11 1.96 -11.99
C LEU A 198 -1.27 1.28 -11.94
N LEU A 199 -2.30 1.93 -12.45
CA LEU A 199 -3.66 1.42 -12.52
C LEU A 199 -3.75 0.17 -13.41
N ALA A 200 -3.21 0.23 -14.62
CA ALA A 200 -3.21 -0.92 -15.53
C ALA A 200 -2.51 -2.15 -14.91
N LYS A 201 -1.36 -1.93 -14.25
CA LYS A 201 -0.64 -2.99 -13.54
C LYS A 201 -1.41 -3.51 -12.32
N LEU A 202 -2.12 -2.65 -11.61
CA LEU A 202 -2.92 -3.02 -10.46
C LEU A 202 -4.11 -3.87 -10.89
N MET A 203 -4.82 -3.45 -11.96
CA MET A 203 -5.94 -4.20 -12.52
C MET A 203 -5.51 -5.59 -12.99
N LYS A 204 -4.35 -5.70 -13.66
CA LYS A 204 -3.84 -7.01 -14.09
C LYS A 204 -3.61 -7.98 -12.92
N ARG A 205 -3.18 -7.46 -11.76
CA ARG A 205 -3.04 -8.25 -10.53
C ARG A 205 -4.39 -8.68 -9.97
N VAL A 206 -5.38 -7.80 -9.99
CA VAL A 206 -6.75 -8.10 -9.54
C VAL A 206 -7.36 -9.21 -10.41
N GLU A 207 -7.25 -9.12 -11.73
CA GLU A 207 -7.71 -10.17 -12.66
C GLU A 207 -7.07 -11.52 -12.33
N THR A 208 -5.76 -11.53 -12.15
CA THR A 208 -5.00 -12.76 -11.85
C THR A 208 -5.39 -13.35 -10.49
N ALA A 209 -5.61 -12.50 -9.49
CA ALA A 209 -5.93 -12.93 -8.13
C ALA A 209 -7.38 -13.43 -7.98
N LEU A 210 -8.33 -12.79 -8.64
CA LEU A 210 -9.74 -13.15 -8.55
C LEU A 210 -10.13 -14.32 -9.46
N GLN A 211 -9.33 -14.64 -10.48
CA GLN A 211 -9.57 -15.74 -11.43
C GLN A 211 -10.98 -15.72 -12.05
N MET A 212 -11.61 -14.56 -12.11
CA MET A 212 -12.96 -14.41 -12.64
C MET A 212 -12.92 -14.44 -14.17
N LYS A 213 -13.96 -15.01 -14.80
CA LYS A 213 -14.21 -14.83 -16.23
C LYS A 213 -14.36 -13.33 -16.49
N THR A 214 -13.40 -12.76 -17.23
CA THR A 214 -13.16 -11.34 -17.48
C THR A 214 -14.43 -10.49 -17.48
N PRO A 215 -14.85 -9.93 -16.33
CA PRO A 215 -15.95 -8.97 -16.32
C PRO A 215 -15.51 -7.70 -17.06
N PRO A 216 -16.46 -6.85 -17.50
CA PRO A 216 -16.12 -5.56 -18.07
C PRO A 216 -15.21 -4.75 -17.13
N VAL A 217 -14.15 -4.18 -17.71
CA VAL A 217 -13.15 -3.35 -17.00
C VAL A 217 -13.09 -1.98 -17.66
N TYR A 218 -13.20 -0.94 -16.84
CA TYR A 218 -13.10 0.45 -17.26
C TYR A 218 -12.00 1.15 -16.46
N LEU A 219 -11.00 1.72 -17.14
CA LEU A 219 -9.89 2.44 -16.51
C LEU A 219 -9.96 3.92 -16.87
N TRP A 220 -10.07 4.76 -15.85
CA TRP A 220 -10.38 6.19 -15.95
C TRP A 220 -9.17 7.04 -15.57
N SER A 221 -8.99 8.13 -16.31
CA SER A 221 -8.10 9.24 -15.99
C SER A 221 -8.75 10.54 -16.49
N ASP A 222 -8.58 11.61 -15.74
CA ASP A 222 -9.04 12.98 -16.09
C ASP A 222 -8.00 13.77 -16.91
N SER A 223 -6.77 13.25 -17.04
CA SER A 223 -5.72 13.86 -17.84
C SER A 223 -5.95 13.63 -19.33
N THR A 224 -6.44 14.66 -20.02
CA THR A 224 -6.64 14.66 -21.47
C THR A 224 -5.34 14.41 -22.24
N ILE A 225 -4.20 14.90 -21.72
CA ILE A 225 -2.88 14.68 -22.32
C ILE A 225 -2.50 13.19 -22.25
N VAL A 226 -2.71 12.55 -21.10
CA VAL A 226 -2.43 11.12 -20.94
C VAL A 226 -3.35 10.28 -21.80
N LEU A 227 -4.64 10.60 -21.86
CA LEU A 227 -5.59 9.92 -22.74
C LEU A 227 -5.16 10.04 -24.21
N ALA A 228 -4.75 11.23 -24.65
CA ALA A 228 -4.24 11.44 -26.00
C ALA A 228 -2.95 10.64 -26.28
N TRP A 229 -2.02 10.56 -25.31
CA TRP A 229 -0.81 9.75 -25.44
C TRP A 229 -1.09 8.25 -25.54
N ILE A 230 -2.08 7.75 -24.78
CA ILE A 230 -2.47 6.33 -24.78
C ILE A 230 -3.20 5.95 -26.06
N GLN A 231 -4.05 6.84 -26.59
CA GLN A 231 -4.83 6.60 -27.81
C GLN A 231 -3.97 6.68 -29.09
N LYS A 232 -2.82 7.34 -29.03
CA LYS A 232 -1.92 7.44 -30.17
C LYS A 232 -1.24 6.09 -30.40
N GLU A 233 -1.17 5.65 -31.66
CA GLU A 233 -0.37 4.47 -32.02
C GLU A 233 1.07 4.64 -31.53
N PRO A 234 1.71 3.58 -30.99
CA PRO A 234 3.08 3.66 -30.51
C PRO A 234 4.00 3.99 -31.68
N ILE A 235 4.35 5.27 -31.83
CA ILE A 235 5.41 5.69 -32.73
C ILE A 235 6.69 5.06 -32.17
N THR A 236 7.30 4.17 -32.95
CA THR A 236 8.52 3.41 -32.69
C THR A 236 9.79 4.25 -32.47
N CYS A 237 9.66 5.49 -31.97
CA CYS A 237 10.75 6.47 -31.86
C CYS A 237 10.97 7.01 -30.43
N LEU A 238 10.59 6.28 -29.38
CA LEU A 238 11.26 6.46 -28.09
C LEU A 238 12.55 5.65 -28.12
N LYS A 239 13.64 6.25 -28.63
CA LYS A 239 14.98 5.67 -28.49
C LYS A 239 15.20 5.34 -27.00
N PRO A 240 15.48 4.08 -26.62
CA PRO A 240 15.89 3.78 -25.27
C PRO A 240 17.23 4.47 -25.02
N SER A 241 17.26 5.44 -24.11
CA SER A 241 18.46 6.18 -23.72
C SER A 241 19.43 5.35 -22.85
N TRP A 242 19.58 4.06 -23.17
CA TRP A 242 20.47 3.11 -22.48
C TRP A 242 21.22 2.20 -23.47
N GLN A 243 21.72 2.76 -24.58
CA GLN A 243 22.84 2.12 -25.26
C GLN A 243 24.11 2.47 -24.47
N ILE A 244 24.57 1.50 -23.67
CA ILE A 244 25.92 1.45 -23.15
C ILE A 244 26.83 1.32 -24.37
N GLU A 245 27.59 2.37 -24.68
CA GLU A 245 28.71 2.27 -25.61
C GLU A 245 29.72 1.30 -25.00
N LEU A 246 29.83 0.10 -25.59
CA LEU A 246 30.97 -0.77 -25.35
C LEU A 246 32.18 -0.10 -26.04
N PRO A 247 33.30 0.11 -25.34
CA PRO A 247 34.48 0.69 -25.95
C PRO A 247 34.96 -0.23 -27.09
N GLN A 248 35.06 0.32 -28.29
CA GLN A 248 35.74 -0.35 -29.39
C GLN A 248 37.20 -0.58 -28.97
N SER A 249 37.62 -1.84 -28.94
CA SER A 249 39.00 -2.22 -28.77
C SER A 249 39.82 -1.67 -29.94
N ASN A 250 40.72 -0.73 -29.67
CA ASN A 250 41.78 -0.41 -30.61
C ASN A 250 42.82 -1.54 -30.59
N THR A 251 43.14 -2.00 -31.81
CA THR A 251 44.17 -2.98 -32.23
C THR A 251 43.96 -4.43 -31.85
#